data_AF-L7F5R0-F1
#
_entry.id   AF-L7F5R0-F1
#
_cell.length_a   1.000
_cell.length_b   1.000
_cell.length_c   1.000
_cell.angle_alpha   90.00
_cell.angle_beta   90.00
_cell.angle_gamma   90.00
#
_symmetry.space_group_name_H-M   'P 1'
#
loop_
_entity.id
_entity.type
_entity.pdbx_description
1 polymer ?
#
loop_
_entity_poly.entity_id
_entity_poly.type
_entity_poly.pdbx_seq_one_letter_code
_entity_poly.pdbx_strand_id
1 'polypeptide(L)'
;MPAVVTLDPLGVHCIFSDGSEYLRPLRVRRAVEVPGLARTLLEGVTDLVHPHGQVDSPGGIDLYLTAVRAFTDWLVEFGFTGEASDLTRALLARYWRQGVRSSQESALRAMLRCADDQDQILAPDVRAFIDGRLFNTGERYGSHQPYSEAEWARLIRTCRDEVDAAFRTFCAAREQASSPDGPGVSLRERTAHHWLVLHNGPDPLVNEMADRGSFPFRQRYGVGLRAVLDPLIPTLDVIIAYQLLFGAYTGVVPDGIADLGLDDIEWAGDEKILLSYVKGRTAAESLALSRQATRLLEQWLDHSAVARGFAPEELRPELWVRFTPSGTWAGERWLAKPATRLSICAWVERRQAVDEDERPTQMTGDDGRPLALHRHRIRTTHDALKDRSHWRGSRRSTLDPNRSPGVEGDHYLTNTTPAQREAAEDIIAQAQEDLVRRALPPLVLATAEMADLVENYPEHMKRLGLDDNALAQLLSGERDVFTAACGDQLSGLHGPKGKPCPARPWVCLLCSLALFAPRHLPNLLRLRAFFSRQWQQMTTAEFIPVFGPYAHRLDEILTPDRYFSEHALRAAAAEVTDSDVELPLRPEEHTV
;
A
#
# COMPACT_ATOMS: atom_id res chain seq x y z
N MET A 1 -0.36 6.96 -35.91
CA MET A 1 0.59 6.78 -34.78
C MET A 1 0.09 7.64 -33.63
N PRO A 2 0.12 7.15 -32.39
CA PRO A 2 -0.38 7.90 -31.24
C PRO A 2 0.49 9.10 -30.90
N ALA A 3 1.76 9.14 -31.32
CA ALA A 3 2.60 10.33 -31.20
C ALA A 3 3.21 10.72 -32.56
N VAL A 4 3.27 12.02 -32.84
CA VAL A 4 3.90 12.59 -34.04
C VAL A 4 4.64 13.88 -33.70
N VAL A 5 5.73 14.15 -34.44
CA VAL A 5 6.46 15.42 -34.36
C VAL A 5 5.70 16.49 -35.14
N THR A 6 5.47 17.64 -34.52
CA THR A 6 4.95 18.83 -35.21
C THR A 6 6.12 19.69 -35.68
N LEU A 7 6.04 20.25 -36.89
CA LEU A 7 7.14 21.02 -37.49
C LEU A 7 6.96 22.54 -37.36
N ASP A 8 5.72 23.02 -37.23
CA ASP A 8 5.41 24.44 -37.11
C ASP A 8 4.28 24.68 -36.09
N PRO A 9 4.59 25.04 -34.84
CA PRO A 9 5.93 25.07 -34.23
C PRO A 9 6.51 23.67 -34.00
N LEU A 10 7.85 23.57 -33.96
CA LEU A 10 8.56 22.32 -33.63
C LEU A 10 8.11 21.80 -32.26
N GLY A 11 7.65 20.56 -32.17
CA GLY A 11 7.07 20.01 -30.95
C GLY A 11 6.57 18.57 -31.10
N VAL A 12 5.71 18.14 -30.18
CA VAL A 12 5.08 16.81 -30.21
C VAL A 12 3.58 16.93 -30.03
N HIS A 13 2.87 16.06 -30.74
CA HIS A 13 1.45 15.80 -30.56
C HIS A 13 1.29 14.33 -30.18
N CYS A 14 0.69 14.06 -29.02
CA CYS A 14 0.50 12.72 -28.48
C CYS A 14 -0.99 12.46 -28.17
N ILE A 15 -1.42 11.21 -28.33
CA ILE A 15 -2.69 10.65 -27.93
C ILE A 15 -2.38 9.50 -26.97
N PHE A 16 -2.87 9.57 -25.74
CA PHE A 16 -2.59 8.60 -24.69
C PHE A 16 -3.63 7.47 -24.63
N SER A 17 -3.37 6.42 -23.85
CA SER A 17 -4.24 5.24 -23.76
C SER A 17 -5.65 5.55 -23.21
N ASP A 18 -5.78 6.61 -22.43
CA ASP A 18 -7.04 7.16 -21.93
C ASP A 18 -7.82 7.99 -22.97
N GLY A 19 -7.28 8.13 -24.18
CA GLY A 19 -7.85 8.92 -25.27
C GLY A 19 -7.57 10.42 -25.17
N SER A 20 -6.83 10.89 -24.15
CA SER A 20 -6.49 12.30 -24.02
C SER A 20 -5.45 12.74 -25.05
N GLU A 21 -5.67 13.92 -25.62
CA GLU A 21 -4.75 14.55 -26.57
C GLU A 21 -3.83 15.56 -25.88
N TYR A 22 -2.56 15.56 -26.26
CA TYR A 22 -1.55 16.47 -25.74
C TYR A 22 -0.68 17.03 -26.84
N LEU A 23 -0.88 18.31 -27.15
CA LEU A 23 -0.07 19.08 -28.08
C LEU A 23 0.86 20.02 -27.32
N ARG A 24 2.17 19.89 -27.55
CA ARG A 24 3.17 20.68 -26.83
C ARG A 24 4.29 21.16 -27.76
N PRO A 25 4.40 22.49 -27.98
CA PRO A 25 5.54 23.06 -28.70
C PRO A 25 6.82 22.98 -27.85
N LEU A 26 7.95 22.71 -28.49
CA LEU A 26 9.27 22.79 -27.88
C LEU A 26 9.63 24.27 -27.64
N ARG A 27 9.50 24.70 -26.38
CA ARG A 27 9.81 26.08 -25.98
C ARG A 27 11.32 26.28 -25.78
N VAL A 28 12.04 26.62 -26.84
CA VAL A 28 13.47 26.98 -26.78
C VAL A 28 13.70 28.47 -26.52
N ARG A 29 14.85 28.82 -25.93
CA ARG A 29 15.22 30.22 -25.65
C ARG A 29 15.70 30.99 -26.89
N ARG A 30 16.22 30.28 -27.90
CA ARG A 30 16.66 30.81 -29.19
C ARG A 30 16.03 29.96 -30.29
N ALA A 31 15.53 30.58 -31.37
CA ALA A 31 14.97 29.84 -32.51
C ALA A 31 16.02 28.80 -32.97
N VAL A 32 15.65 27.52 -32.94
CA VAL A 32 16.58 26.38 -32.88
C VAL A 32 17.60 26.41 -34.04
N GLU A 33 18.87 26.70 -33.74
CA GLU A 33 19.98 26.66 -34.73
C GLU A 33 20.43 25.22 -35.07
N VAL A 34 19.94 24.22 -34.33
CA VAL A 34 20.16 22.76 -34.54
C VAL A 34 18.86 21.99 -34.82
N PRO A 35 18.10 22.37 -35.87
CA PRO A 35 16.75 21.83 -36.10
C PRO A 35 16.74 20.33 -36.36
N GLY A 36 17.76 19.78 -37.02
CA GLY A 36 17.86 18.35 -37.33
C GLY A 36 18.08 17.48 -36.08
N LEU A 37 19.02 17.85 -35.22
CA LEU A 37 19.23 17.14 -33.95
C LEU A 37 18.02 17.25 -33.00
N ALA A 38 17.43 18.44 -32.88
CA ALA A 38 16.24 18.62 -32.06
C ALA A 38 15.07 17.76 -32.56
N ARG A 39 14.86 17.71 -33.88
CA ARG A 39 13.87 16.84 -34.52
C ARG A 39 14.15 15.37 -34.25
N THR A 40 15.39 14.92 -34.43
CA THR A 40 15.81 13.54 -34.17
C THR A 40 15.50 13.12 -32.74
N LEU A 41 15.77 14.00 -31.76
CA LEU A 41 15.44 13.73 -30.37
C LEU A 41 13.93 13.64 -30.14
N LEU A 42 13.12 14.48 -30.81
CA LEU A 42 11.66 14.43 -30.73
C LEU A 42 11.08 13.17 -31.41
N GLU A 43 11.68 12.68 -32.49
CA GLU A 43 11.35 11.39 -33.09
C GLU A 43 11.65 10.25 -32.09
N GLY A 44 12.78 10.32 -31.38
CA GLY A 44 13.06 9.43 -30.25
C GLY A 44 12.02 9.54 -29.11
N VAL A 45 11.42 10.72 -28.88
CA VAL A 45 10.30 10.88 -27.92
C VAL A 45 9.04 10.18 -28.43
N THR A 46 8.71 10.28 -29.72
CA THR A 46 7.49 9.66 -30.26
C THR A 46 7.50 8.14 -30.10
N ASP A 47 8.67 7.51 -30.23
CA ASP A 47 8.82 6.07 -30.03
C ASP A 47 8.77 5.63 -28.56
N LEU A 48 9.01 6.57 -27.63
CA LEU A 48 8.86 6.33 -26.20
C LEU A 48 7.39 6.36 -25.74
N VAL A 49 6.46 6.83 -26.59
CA VAL A 49 5.02 6.93 -26.27
C VAL A 49 4.32 5.58 -26.46
N HIS A 50 3.40 5.24 -25.56
CA HIS A 50 2.55 4.05 -25.67
C HIS A 50 1.78 4.04 -27.02
N PRO A 51 1.68 2.90 -27.72
CA PRO A 51 2.05 1.55 -27.31
C PRO A 51 3.49 1.15 -27.65
N HIS A 52 4.26 2.01 -28.33
CA HIS A 52 5.64 1.69 -28.74
C HIS A 52 6.60 1.73 -27.55
N GLY A 53 6.39 2.69 -26.64
CA GLY A 53 7.12 2.80 -25.39
C GLY A 53 6.23 2.82 -24.16
N GLN A 54 6.80 3.30 -23.05
CA GLN A 54 6.20 3.24 -21.71
C GLN A 54 5.67 4.60 -21.22
N VAL A 55 5.76 5.64 -22.06
CA VAL A 55 5.30 6.99 -21.73
C VAL A 55 3.84 7.14 -22.14
N ASP A 56 2.98 7.44 -21.18
CA ASP A 56 1.54 7.51 -21.39
C ASP A 56 0.90 8.66 -20.58
N SER A 57 1.62 9.77 -20.42
CA SER A 57 1.09 10.95 -19.73
C SER A 57 1.78 12.26 -20.14
N PRO A 58 1.08 13.41 -20.03
CA PRO A 58 1.66 14.73 -20.30
C PRO A 58 2.93 15.04 -19.50
N GLY A 59 2.94 14.66 -18.21
CA GLY A 59 4.09 14.87 -17.32
C GLY A 59 5.31 14.05 -17.73
N GLY A 60 5.09 12.85 -18.28
CA GLY A 60 6.14 12.03 -18.87
C GLY A 60 6.78 12.71 -20.07
N ILE A 61 5.97 13.24 -20.99
CA ILE A 61 6.44 14.01 -22.16
C ILE A 61 7.20 15.27 -21.75
N ASP A 62 6.68 16.04 -20.78
CA ASP A 62 7.32 17.27 -20.33
C ASP A 62 8.73 17.05 -19.74
N LEU A 63 9.01 15.87 -19.16
CA LEU A 63 10.36 15.47 -18.73
C LEU A 63 11.32 15.39 -19.93
N TYR A 64 10.91 14.73 -21.02
CA TYR A 64 11.72 14.59 -22.22
C TYR A 64 11.91 15.93 -22.92
N LEU A 65 10.85 16.71 -23.09
CA LEU A 65 10.95 18.06 -23.69
C LEU A 65 11.87 18.99 -22.89
N THR A 66 11.85 18.86 -21.55
CA THR A 66 12.79 19.58 -20.68
C THR A 66 14.23 19.16 -20.93
N ALA A 67 14.48 17.86 -21.13
CA ALA A 67 15.81 17.33 -21.45
C ALA A 67 16.28 17.74 -22.86
N VAL A 68 15.41 17.67 -23.88
CA VAL A 68 15.68 18.16 -25.24
C VAL A 68 16.12 19.61 -25.18
N ARG A 69 15.30 20.49 -24.58
CA ARG A 69 15.61 21.91 -24.45
C ARG A 69 16.94 22.16 -23.74
N ALA A 70 17.17 21.50 -22.60
CA ALA A 70 18.39 21.70 -21.82
C ALA A 70 19.65 21.26 -22.58
N PHE A 71 19.54 20.23 -23.43
CA PHE A 71 20.65 19.75 -24.23
C PHE A 71 20.88 20.62 -25.47
N THR A 72 19.82 20.97 -26.20
CA THR A 72 19.92 21.83 -27.39
C THR A 72 20.39 23.24 -27.05
N ASP A 73 19.89 23.84 -25.96
CA ASP A 73 20.35 25.16 -25.50
C ASP A 73 21.86 25.12 -25.17
N TRP A 74 22.32 24.05 -24.51
CA TRP A 74 23.73 23.87 -24.20
C TRP A 74 24.60 23.69 -25.44
N LEU A 75 24.13 22.92 -26.44
CA LEU A 75 24.85 22.73 -27.70
C LEU A 75 25.00 24.03 -28.48
N VAL A 76 23.95 24.86 -28.51
CA VAL A 76 24.00 26.19 -29.13
C VAL A 76 25.00 27.09 -28.41
N GLU A 77 25.01 27.10 -27.07
CA GLU A 77 26.03 27.83 -26.30
C GLU A 77 27.45 27.31 -26.54
N PHE A 78 27.59 26.01 -26.80
CA PHE A 78 28.86 25.37 -27.14
C PHE A 78 29.29 25.61 -28.60
N GLY A 79 28.42 26.15 -29.45
CA GLY A 79 28.68 26.38 -30.89
C GLY A 79 28.59 25.11 -31.75
N PHE A 80 27.88 24.09 -31.30
CA PHE A 80 27.64 22.87 -32.07
C PHE A 80 26.53 23.09 -33.11
N THR A 81 26.79 22.66 -34.36
CA THR A 81 25.88 22.85 -35.51
C THR A 81 25.64 21.56 -36.30
N GLY A 82 26.14 20.42 -35.82
CA GLY A 82 26.02 19.11 -36.47
C GLY A 82 24.70 18.40 -36.20
N GLU A 83 24.57 17.20 -36.76
CA GLU A 83 23.45 16.29 -36.58
C GLU A 83 23.71 15.23 -35.50
N ALA A 84 22.77 14.30 -35.29
CA ALA A 84 22.95 13.20 -34.34
C ALA A 84 24.19 12.34 -34.63
N SER A 85 24.54 12.16 -35.90
CA SER A 85 25.75 11.43 -36.33
C SER A 85 27.07 12.12 -35.95
N ASP A 86 27.03 13.44 -35.73
CA ASP A 86 28.20 14.24 -35.35
C ASP A 86 28.40 14.30 -33.82
N LEU A 87 27.48 13.70 -33.05
CA LEU A 87 27.65 13.56 -31.62
C LEU A 87 28.88 12.68 -31.34
N THR A 88 29.66 13.08 -30.35
CA THR A 88 30.82 12.31 -29.89
C THR A 88 30.67 11.94 -28.43
N ARG A 89 31.31 10.84 -28.03
CA ARG A 89 31.40 10.43 -26.62
C ARG A 89 31.93 11.55 -25.73
N ALA A 90 32.91 12.32 -26.21
CA ALA A 90 33.50 13.43 -25.47
C ALA A 90 32.51 14.56 -25.22
N LEU A 91 31.67 14.89 -26.21
CA LEU A 91 30.65 15.93 -26.11
C LEU A 91 29.56 15.56 -25.09
N LEU A 92 29.04 14.33 -25.16
CA LEU A 92 28.06 13.82 -24.20
C LEU A 92 28.64 13.75 -22.77
N ALA A 93 29.87 13.25 -22.64
CA ALA A 93 30.55 13.20 -21.35
C ALA A 93 30.73 14.60 -20.74
N ARG A 94 31.03 15.61 -21.57
CA ARG A 94 31.16 17.00 -21.13
C ARG A 94 29.83 17.57 -20.66
N TYR A 95 28.76 17.35 -21.43
CA TYR A 95 27.40 17.75 -21.05
C TYR A 95 27.00 17.15 -19.70
N TRP A 96 27.19 15.83 -19.50
CA TRP A 96 26.79 15.18 -18.26
C TRP A 96 27.65 15.57 -17.06
N ARG A 97 28.94 15.89 -17.25
CA ARG A 97 29.85 16.32 -16.17
C ARG A 97 29.51 17.68 -15.56
N GLN A 98 28.65 18.48 -16.18
CA GLN A 98 28.25 19.79 -15.63
C GLN A 98 27.18 19.70 -14.53
N GLY A 99 26.84 18.48 -14.06
CA GLY A 99 25.86 18.26 -13.00
C GLY A 99 24.42 18.21 -13.48
N VAL A 100 24.18 17.65 -14.68
CA VAL A 100 22.84 17.37 -15.20
C VAL A 100 22.12 16.39 -14.26
N ARG A 101 20.81 16.57 -14.04
CA ARG A 101 20.05 15.65 -13.18
C ARG A 101 20.07 14.23 -13.78
N SER A 102 20.10 13.20 -12.92
CA SER A 102 20.07 11.80 -13.35
C SER A 102 18.87 11.47 -14.26
N SER A 103 17.72 12.09 -14.01
CA SER A 103 16.51 11.95 -14.84
C SER A 103 16.67 12.56 -16.23
N GLN A 104 17.37 13.69 -16.35
CA GLN A 104 17.64 14.34 -17.64
C GLN A 104 18.68 13.56 -18.45
N GLU A 105 19.73 13.03 -17.80
CA GLU A 105 20.69 12.14 -18.45
C GLU A 105 20.00 10.85 -18.96
N SER A 106 19.18 10.23 -18.11
CA SER A 106 18.42 9.03 -18.47
C SER A 106 17.47 9.29 -19.64
N ALA A 107 16.75 10.41 -19.60
CA ALA A 107 15.83 10.82 -20.68
C ALA A 107 16.59 11.05 -22.00
N LEU A 108 17.71 11.76 -21.99
CA LEU A 108 18.51 11.99 -23.18
C LEU A 108 19.06 10.70 -23.78
N ARG A 109 19.58 9.79 -22.93
CA ARG A 109 20.02 8.46 -23.39
C ARG A 109 18.88 7.64 -23.99
N ALA A 110 17.68 7.69 -23.40
CA ALA A 110 16.53 6.98 -23.93
C ALA A 110 16.10 7.52 -25.30
N MET A 111 16.00 8.84 -25.47
CA MET A 111 15.68 9.45 -26.77
C MET A 111 16.71 9.10 -27.84
N LEU A 112 18.00 9.16 -27.50
CA LEU A 112 19.08 8.81 -28.42
C LEU A 112 19.05 7.32 -28.81
N ARG A 113 18.75 6.42 -27.87
CA ARG A 113 18.57 4.99 -28.20
C ARG A 113 17.38 4.77 -29.13
N CYS A 114 16.23 5.36 -28.84
CA CYS A 114 15.05 5.20 -29.67
C CYS A 114 15.28 5.76 -31.08
N ALA A 115 15.89 6.94 -31.20
CA ALA A 115 16.23 7.51 -32.49
C ALA A 115 17.28 6.69 -33.27
N ASP A 116 18.15 5.95 -32.57
CA ASP A 116 19.20 5.12 -33.16
C ASP A 116 18.74 3.70 -33.52
N ASP A 117 17.62 3.22 -32.95
CA ASP A 117 17.18 1.82 -33.03
C ASP A 117 16.93 1.34 -34.47
N GLN A 118 16.40 2.21 -35.33
CA GLN A 118 16.08 1.87 -36.71
C GLN A 118 17.23 2.18 -37.68
N ASP A 119 17.78 3.38 -37.59
CA ASP A 119 18.66 3.95 -38.64
C ASP A 119 20.15 3.96 -38.26
N GLN A 120 20.51 3.52 -37.05
CA GLN A 120 21.89 3.51 -36.52
C GLN A 120 22.64 4.82 -36.76
N ILE A 121 21.96 5.94 -36.50
CA ILE A 121 22.43 7.29 -36.77
C ILE A 121 23.64 7.69 -35.92
N LEU A 122 23.92 6.98 -34.82
CA LEU A 122 25.00 7.29 -33.89
C LEU A 122 26.27 6.49 -34.17
N ALA A 123 27.42 7.13 -33.96
CA ALA A 123 28.72 6.47 -34.01
C ALA A 123 28.78 5.29 -33.01
N PRO A 124 29.46 4.17 -33.34
CA PRO A 124 29.48 2.96 -32.49
C PRO A 124 29.96 3.20 -31.05
N ASP A 125 30.92 4.11 -30.86
CA ASP A 125 31.44 4.46 -29.54
C ASP A 125 30.43 5.28 -28.72
N VAL A 126 29.60 6.10 -29.38
CA VAL A 126 28.49 6.83 -28.77
C VAL A 126 27.37 5.87 -28.37
N ARG A 127 27.03 4.88 -29.20
CA ARG A 127 26.05 3.83 -28.89
C ARG A 127 26.44 3.05 -27.64
N ALA A 128 27.67 2.53 -27.61
CA ALA A 128 28.21 1.87 -26.41
C ALA A 128 28.21 2.79 -25.18
N PHE A 129 28.39 4.11 -25.39
CA PHE A 129 28.40 5.08 -24.30
C PHE A 129 27.01 5.36 -23.73
N ILE A 130 25.98 5.50 -24.56
CA ILE A 130 24.59 5.73 -24.11
C ILE A 130 23.97 4.49 -23.45
N ASP A 131 24.39 3.28 -23.84
CA ASP A 131 24.01 2.00 -23.21
C ASP A 131 24.73 1.75 -21.88
N GLY A 132 25.81 2.49 -21.61
CA GLY A 132 26.58 2.40 -20.39
C GLY A 132 25.87 2.93 -19.14
N ARG A 133 26.59 2.90 -18.02
CA ARG A 133 26.11 3.44 -16.73
C ARG A 133 25.93 4.96 -16.78
N LEU A 134 24.97 5.47 -16.01
CA LEU A 134 24.77 6.91 -15.81
C LEU A 134 26.02 7.54 -15.17
N PHE A 135 26.44 8.70 -15.67
CA PHE A 135 27.44 9.56 -15.02
C PHE A 135 26.89 10.15 -13.73
N ASN A 136 25.67 10.67 -13.82
CA ASN A 136 24.96 11.24 -12.69
C ASN A 136 24.10 10.15 -12.08
N THR A 137 24.70 9.29 -11.25
CA THR A 137 23.93 8.45 -10.35
C THR A 137 23.34 9.37 -9.29
N GLY A 138 22.08 9.78 -9.48
CA GLY A 138 21.31 10.29 -8.36
C GLY A 138 21.33 9.22 -7.26
N GLU A 139 21.30 9.64 -5.99
CA GLU A 139 20.84 8.73 -4.94
C GLU A 139 19.57 8.07 -5.48
N ARG A 140 19.59 6.75 -5.71
CA ARG A 140 18.36 6.02 -5.93
C ARG A 140 17.51 6.41 -4.73
N TYR A 141 16.40 7.12 -4.97
CA TYR A 141 15.43 7.37 -3.92
C TYR A 141 15.13 5.99 -3.34
N GLY A 142 15.69 5.70 -2.17
CA GLY A 142 15.32 4.52 -1.42
C GLY A 142 13.80 4.55 -1.29
N SER A 143 13.20 3.36 -1.19
CA SER A 143 11.79 3.25 -0.82
C SER A 143 11.48 4.31 0.24
N HIS A 144 10.47 5.11 -0.04
CA HIS A 144 10.04 6.21 0.81
C HIS A 144 9.87 5.70 2.25
N GLN A 145 10.84 5.97 3.12
CA GLN A 145 10.80 5.47 4.50
C GLN A 145 9.47 5.87 5.15
N PRO A 146 8.76 4.96 5.83
CA PRO A 146 7.50 5.32 6.47
C PRO A 146 7.73 6.42 7.51
N TYR A 147 6.72 7.25 7.74
CA TYR A 147 6.65 8.09 8.93
C TYR A 147 6.77 7.26 10.20
N SER A 148 7.37 7.83 11.24
CA SER A 148 7.30 7.25 12.58
C SER A 148 5.84 7.20 13.06
N GLU A 149 5.54 6.36 14.05
CA GLU A 149 4.19 6.29 14.64
C GLU A 149 3.76 7.65 15.22
N ALA A 150 4.71 8.43 15.76
CA ALA A 150 4.46 9.74 16.31
C ALA A 150 4.14 10.77 15.21
N GLU A 151 4.96 10.82 14.15
CA GLU A 151 4.70 11.66 12.97
C GLU A 151 3.35 11.33 12.32
N TRP A 152 3.06 10.04 12.18
CA TRP A 152 1.81 9.54 11.60
C TRP A 152 0.59 9.92 12.43
N ALA A 153 0.67 9.76 13.75
CA ALA A 153 -0.40 10.15 14.66
C ALA A 153 -0.65 11.68 14.63
N ARG A 154 0.41 12.50 14.55
CA ARG A 154 0.28 13.96 14.39
C ARG A 154 -0.37 14.33 13.06
N LEU A 155 0.00 13.65 11.97
CA LEU A 155 -0.61 13.82 10.64
C LEU A 155 -2.11 13.56 10.67
N ILE A 156 -2.52 12.38 11.14
CA ILE A 156 -3.93 11.98 11.19
C ILE A 156 -4.73 12.93 12.09
N ARG A 157 -4.23 13.23 13.28
CA ARG A 157 -4.90 14.12 14.24
C ARG A 157 -5.13 15.50 13.65
N THR A 158 -4.08 16.11 13.08
CA THR A 158 -4.18 17.44 12.46
C THR A 158 -5.20 17.48 11.32
N CYS A 159 -5.14 16.51 10.41
CA CYS A 159 -6.07 16.47 9.28
C CYS A 159 -7.51 16.28 9.78
N ARG A 160 -7.72 15.41 10.76
CA ARG A 160 -9.04 15.15 11.35
C ARG A 160 -9.60 16.39 12.05
N ASP A 161 -8.82 17.04 12.90
CA ASP A 161 -9.25 18.22 13.65
C ASP A 161 -9.67 19.36 12.69
N GLU A 162 -8.90 19.54 11.61
CA GLU A 162 -9.22 20.54 10.58
C GLU A 162 -10.48 20.19 9.79
N VAL A 163 -10.59 18.94 9.35
CA VAL A 163 -11.75 18.42 8.61
C VAL A 163 -13.02 18.54 9.45
N ASP A 164 -12.97 18.12 10.71
CA ASP A 164 -14.11 18.14 11.62
C ASP A 164 -14.49 19.58 12.01
N ALA A 165 -13.51 20.47 12.21
CA ALA A 165 -13.77 21.88 12.49
C ALA A 165 -14.43 22.57 11.30
N ALA A 166 -13.89 22.38 10.10
CA ALA A 166 -14.44 22.98 8.88
C ALA A 166 -15.86 22.45 8.61
N PHE A 167 -16.09 21.15 8.77
CA PHE A 167 -17.42 20.56 8.58
C PHE A 167 -18.45 21.07 9.61
N ARG A 168 -18.07 21.24 10.88
CA ARG A 168 -18.95 21.87 11.88
C ARG A 168 -19.32 23.30 11.50
N THR A 169 -18.35 24.08 11.01
CA THR A 169 -18.60 25.44 10.53
C THR A 169 -19.56 25.44 9.33
N PHE A 170 -19.37 24.51 8.39
CA PHE A 170 -20.27 24.32 7.25
C PHE A 170 -21.70 23.99 7.66
N CYS A 171 -21.89 23.00 8.54
CA CYS A 171 -23.22 22.63 9.02
C CYS A 171 -23.93 23.80 9.69
N ALA A 172 -23.23 24.53 10.57
CA ALA A 172 -23.79 25.71 11.24
C ALA A 172 -24.13 26.83 10.25
N ALA A 173 -23.27 27.08 9.25
CA ALA A 173 -23.50 28.08 8.23
C ALA A 173 -24.71 27.74 7.34
N ARG A 174 -24.83 26.46 6.95
CA ARG A 174 -25.95 25.94 6.15
C ARG A 174 -27.27 26.03 6.89
N GLU A 175 -27.31 25.61 8.16
CA GLU A 175 -28.51 25.66 9.00
C GLU A 175 -29.01 27.10 9.19
N GLN A 176 -28.10 28.03 9.50
CA GLN A 176 -28.43 29.45 9.66
C GLN A 176 -29.06 30.07 8.40
N ALA A 177 -28.71 29.56 7.21
CA ALA A 177 -29.14 30.09 5.94
C ALA A 177 -30.30 29.31 5.28
N SER A 178 -30.89 28.34 5.98
CA SER A 178 -32.00 27.51 5.47
C SER A 178 -33.39 28.18 5.59
N SER A 179 -33.45 29.46 5.99
CA SER A 179 -34.72 30.22 6.01
C SER A 179 -35.30 30.36 4.60
N PRO A 180 -36.58 30.00 4.35
CA PRO A 180 -37.23 30.15 3.04
C PRO A 180 -37.43 31.62 2.64
N ASP A 181 -37.69 32.47 3.64
CA ASP A 181 -37.69 33.91 3.47
C ASP A 181 -36.23 34.34 3.35
N GLY A 182 -35.91 35.03 2.25
CA GLY A 182 -34.55 35.44 1.88
C GLY A 182 -33.78 36.19 2.98
N PRO A 183 -32.57 36.69 2.71
CA PRO A 183 -31.76 37.29 3.75
C PRO A 183 -32.56 38.43 4.39
N GLY A 184 -32.57 38.49 5.73
CA GLY A 184 -33.11 39.64 6.45
C GLY A 184 -32.53 40.94 5.88
N VAL A 185 -33.20 42.07 6.11
CA VAL A 185 -33.00 43.34 5.38
C VAL A 185 -31.52 43.83 5.34
N SER A 186 -30.64 43.33 6.23
CA SER A 186 -29.23 43.70 6.34
C SER A 186 -28.26 42.67 5.75
N LEU A 187 -27.54 43.05 4.68
CA LEU A 187 -26.44 42.29 4.09
C LEU A 187 -25.17 42.21 4.96
N ARG A 188 -25.14 42.85 6.13
CA ARG A 188 -24.01 42.75 7.07
C ARG A 188 -24.17 41.59 8.06
N GLU A 189 -25.33 40.96 8.09
CA GLU A 189 -25.60 39.82 8.99
C GLU A 189 -25.00 38.54 8.41
N ARG A 190 -24.44 37.69 9.29
CA ARG A 190 -23.85 36.40 8.87
C ARG A 190 -24.85 35.53 8.12
N THR A 191 -26.10 35.51 8.55
CA THR A 191 -27.20 34.80 7.87
C THR A 191 -27.37 35.27 6.42
N ALA A 192 -27.26 36.57 6.16
CA ALA A 192 -27.39 37.11 4.82
C ALA A 192 -26.24 36.68 3.90
N HIS A 193 -25.00 36.66 4.41
CA HIS A 193 -23.83 36.15 3.69
C HIS A 193 -24.01 34.69 3.28
N HIS A 194 -24.36 33.83 4.23
CA HIS A 194 -24.49 32.40 4.00
C HIS A 194 -25.64 32.09 3.04
N TRP A 195 -26.78 32.79 3.17
CA TRP A 195 -27.89 32.66 2.24
C TRP A 195 -27.49 33.00 0.81
N LEU A 196 -26.76 34.11 0.60
CA LEU A 196 -26.28 34.51 -0.72
C LEU A 196 -25.41 33.45 -1.36
N VAL A 197 -24.46 32.88 -0.61
CA VAL A 197 -23.55 31.84 -1.13
C VAL A 197 -24.31 30.55 -1.44
N LEU A 198 -25.25 30.13 -0.60
CA LEU A 198 -26.04 28.92 -0.82
C LEU A 198 -26.91 28.99 -2.08
N HIS A 199 -27.48 30.16 -2.39
CA HIS A 199 -28.45 30.30 -3.48
C HIS A 199 -27.83 30.80 -4.79
N ASN A 200 -26.80 31.65 -4.72
CA ASN A 200 -26.21 32.30 -5.89
C ASN A 200 -24.78 31.84 -6.20
N GLY A 201 -24.18 31.05 -5.32
CA GLY A 201 -22.81 30.58 -5.46
C GLY A 201 -21.75 31.65 -5.19
N PRO A 202 -20.46 31.30 -5.35
CA PRO A 202 -19.36 32.18 -4.98
C PRO A 202 -19.04 33.25 -6.03
N ASP A 203 -19.25 32.99 -7.32
CA ASP A 203 -18.80 33.86 -8.43
C ASP A 203 -19.35 35.29 -8.39
N PRO A 204 -20.66 35.53 -8.12
CA PRO A 204 -21.19 36.89 -8.05
C PRO A 204 -20.48 37.77 -7.01
N LEU A 205 -20.14 37.19 -5.85
CA LEU A 205 -19.44 37.90 -4.77
C LEU A 205 -17.99 38.21 -5.13
N VAL A 206 -17.33 37.30 -5.85
CA VAL A 206 -15.97 37.53 -6.36
C VAL A 206 -15.95 38.63 -7.41
N ASN A 207 -16.91 38.61 -8.34
CA ASN A 207 -17.03 39.65 -9.37
C ASN A 207 -17.34 41.01 -8.74
N GLU A 208 -18.25 41.06 -7.77
CA GLU A 208 -18.53 42.29 -7.03
C GLU A 208 -17.28 42.83 -6.31
N MET A 209 -16.50 41.97 -5.65
CA MET A 209 -15.26 42.39 -5.00
C MET A 209 -14.23 42.89 -6.03
N ALA A 210 -14.12 42.26 -7.19
CA ALA A 210 -13.20 42.66 -8.25
C ALA A 210 -13.59 44.02 -8.85
N ASP A 211 -14.89 44.24 -9.10
CA ASP A 211 -15.40 45.46 -9.73
C ASP A 211 -15.36 46.67 -8.80
N ARG A 212 -15.73 46.47 -7.52
CA ARG A 212 -15.86 47.57 -6.54
C ARG A 212 -14.63 47.76 -5.67
N GLY A 213 -13.74 46.77 -5.62
CA GLY A 213 -12.58 46.74 -4.75
C GLY A 213 -12.88 46.29 -3.31
N SER A 214 -11.82 45.92 -2.58
CA SER A 214 -11.94 45.33 -1.23
C SER A 214 -12.56 46.25 -0.18
N PHE A 215 -12.37 47.57 -0.27
CA PHE A 215 -12.87 48.50 0.76
C PHE A 215 -14.41 48.67 0.66
N PRO A 216 -14.99 48.98 -0.51
CA PRO A 216 -16.45 49.02 -0.67
C PRO A 216 -17.11 47.67 -0.37
N PHE A 217 -16.48 46.55 -0.73
CA PHE A 217 -16.98 45.21 -0.38
C PHE A 217 -17.13 45.05 1.14
N ARG A 218 -16.08 45.35 1.92
CA ARG A 218 -16.14 45.28 3.39
C ARG A 218 -17.15 46.26 3.98
N GLN A 219 -17.37 47.41 3.35
CA GLN A 219 -18.38 48.35 3.83
C GLN A 219 -19.81 47.81 3.65
N ARG A 220 -20.07 47.06 2.58
CA ARG A 220 -21.37 46.45 2.29
C ARG A 220 -21.65 45.23 3.17
N TYR A 221 -20.69 44.32 3.27
CA TYR A 221 -20.84 43.02 3.96
C TYR A 221 -20.30 43.01 5.40
N GLY A 222 -19.61 44.06 5.85
CA GLY A 222 -18.99 44.12 7.18
C GLY A 222 -17.77 43.21 7.37
N VAL A 223 -17.51 42.29 6.43
CA VAL A 223 -16.38 41.35 6.44
C VAL A 223 -15.74 41.25 5.06
N GLY A 224 -14.55 40.64 4.98
CA GLY A 224 -13.88 40.36 3.70
C GLY A 224 -14.46 39.14 2.99
N LEU A 225 -14.21 39.02 1.68
CA LEU A 225 -14.74 37.94 0.83
C LEU A 225 -14.50 36.53 1.39
N ARG A 226 -13.29 36.24 1.88
CA ARG A 226 -12.98 34.91 2.45
C ARG A 226 -13.83 34.58 3.68
N ALA A 227 -14.14 35.57 4.54
CA ALA A 227 -14.99 35.33 5.70
C ALA A 227 -16.46 35.05 5.30
N VAL A 228 -16.88 35.43 4.09
CA VAL A 228 -18.18 35.07 3.51
C VAL A 228 -18.15 33.67 2.90
N LEU A 229 -17.08 33.34 2.17
CA LEU A 229 -16.99 32.10 1.40
C LEU A 229 -16.53 30.88 2.20
N ASP A 230 -15.45 31.01 2.97
CA ASP A 230 -14.75 29.89 3.62
C ASP A 230 -15.67 29.04 4.55
N PRO A 231 -16.76 29.55 5.17
CA PRO A 231 -17.71 28.72 5.92
C PRO A 231 -18.53 27.74 5.07
N LEU A 232 -18.81 28.04 3.79
CA LEU A 232 -19.69 27.24 2.94
C LEU A 232 -18.98 26.59 1.76
N ILE A 233 -17.80 27.09 1.40
CA ILE A 233 -17.00 26.62 0.27
C ILE A 233 -15.68 26.08 0.82
N PRO A 234 -15.41 24.76 0.68
CA PRO A 234 -14.17 24.17 1.18
C PRO A 234 -12.93 24.85 0.61
N THR A 235 -12.03 25.28 1.50
CA THR A 235 -10.77 25.89 1.10
C THR A 235 -9.78 24.83 0.60
N LEU A 236 -8.75 25.25 -0.15
CA LEU A 236 -7.67 24.34 -0.57
C LEU A 236 -7.02 23.60 0.62
N ASP A 237 -6.91 24.27 1.76
CA ASP A 237 -6.33 23.70 2.97
C ASP A 237 -7.19 22.54 3.52
N VAL A 238 -8.50 22.72 3.54
CA VAL A 238 -9.47 21.68 3.93
C VAL A 238 -9.44 20.51 2.95
N ILE A 239 -9.38 20.80 1.64
CA ILE A 239 -9.28 19.75 0.60
C ILE A 239 -8.00 18.93 0.76
N ILE A 240 -6.86 19.59 1.01
CA ILE A 240 -5.60 18.90 1.32
C ILE A 240 -5.78 17.98 2.52
N ALA A 241 -6.40 18.45 3.61
CA ALA A 241 -6.64 17.64 4.80
C ALA A 241 -7.52 16.41 4.52
N TYR A 242 -8.62 16.57 3.77
CA TYR A 242 -9.45 15.43 3.33
C TYR A 242 -8.65 14.44 2.48
N GLN A 243 -7.90 14.89 1.48
CA GLN A 243 -7.14 14.01 0.58
C GLN A 243 -6.04 13.24 1.35
N LEU A 244 -5.33 13.90 2.25
CA LEU A 244 -4.29 13.27 3.07
C LEU A 244 -4.89 12.24 4.04
N LEU A 245 -6.01 12.58 4.68
CA LEU A 245 -6.70 11.70 5.63
C LEU A 245 -7.32 10.49 4.91
N PHE A 246 -7.91 10.71 3.73
CA PHE A 246 -8.45 9.65 2.90
C PHE A 246 -7.35 8.69 2.45
N GLY A 247 -6.19 9.21 2.00
CA GLY A 247 -5.03 8.38 1.69
C GLY A 247 -4.49 7.62 2.89
N ALA A 248 -4.50 8.22 4.08
CA ALA A 248 -4.10 7.54 5.32
C ALA A 248 -5.05 6.39 5.72
N TYR A 249 -6.36 6.52 5.45
CA TYR A 249 -7.34 5.48 5.78
C TYR A 249 -7.47 4.37 4.74
N THR A 250 -7.14 4.65 3.49
CA THR A 250 -7.39 3.74 2.37
C THR A 250 -6.13 3.14 1.76
N GLY A 251 -4.97 3.80 1.89
CA GLY A 251 -3.74 3.39 1.22
C GLY A 251 -3.77 3.60 -0.31
N VAL A 252 -4.78 4.28 -0.86
CA VAL A 252 -4.85 4.59 -2.29
C VAL A 252 -3.67 5.49 -2.68
N VAL A 253 -3.12 5.27 -3.87
CA VAL A 253 -1.98 6.06 -4.37
C VAL A 253 -2.37 7.52 -4.59
N PRO A 254 -1.43 8.48 -4.50
CA PRO A 254 -1.76 9.89 -4.61
C PRO A 254 -2.49 10.30 -5.89
N ASP A 255 -2.08 9.74 -7.03
CA ASP A 255 -2.68 10.03 -8.33
C ASP A 255 -4.09 9.40 -8.41
N GLY A 256 -4.23 8.15 -7.97
CA GLY A 256 -5.54 7.48 -7.88
C GLY A 256 -6.51 8.12 -6.88
N ILE A 257 -6.04 8.91 -5.91
CA ILE A 257 -6.93 9.77 -5.10
C ILE A 257 -7.30 11.03 -5.88
N ALA A 258 -6.31 11.67 -6.53
CA ALA A 258 -6.50 12.92 -7.24
C ALA A 258 -7.50 12.82 -8.40
N ASP A 259 -7.53 11.67 -9.07
CA ASP A 259 -8.31 11.43 -10.29
C ASP A 259 -9.68 10.78 -10.02
N LEU A 260 -10.11 10.70 -8.75
CA LEU A 260 -11.41 10.13 -8.41
C LEU A 260 -12.56 10.99 -8.93
N GLY A 261 -13.52 10.35 -9.59
CA GLY A 261 -14.83 10.89 -9.93
C GLY A 261 -15.93 10.40 -8.97
N LEU A 262 -17.16 10.91 -9.18
CA LEU A 262 -18.35 10.41 -8.50
C LEU A 262 -18.78 9.04 -9.03
N ASP A 263 -18.53 8.76 -10.31
CA ASP A 263 -18.86 7.48 -10.96
C ASP A 263 -17.98 6.33 -10.44
N ASP A 264 -16.88 6.64 -9.77
CA ASP A 264 -15.99 5.68 -9.11
C ASP A 264 -16.54 5.17 -7.77
N ILE A 265 -17.65 5.72 -7.27
CA ILE A 265 -18.24 5.42 -5.97
C ILE A 265 -19.47 4.53 -6.16
N GLU A 266 -19.35 3.24 -5.82
CA GLU A 266 -20.47 2.31 -5.82
C GLU A 266 -20.89 1.94 -4.39
N TRP A 267 -22.20 1.98 -4.11
CA TRP A 267 -22.74 1.64 -2.80
C TRP A 267 -23.04 0.14 -2.69
N ALA A 268 -22.29 -0.56 -1.84
CA ALA A 268 -22.50 -1.95 -1.50
C ALA A 268 -23.39 -2.06 -0.25
N GLY A 269 -24.69 -1.78 -0.41
CA GLY A 269 -25.65 -1.64 0.68
C GLY A 269 -25.58 -0.28 1.39
N ASP A 270 -26.11 -0.19 2.61
CA ASP A 270 -26.33 1.11 3.29
C ASP A 270 -25.08 1.67 4.01
N GLU A 271 -24.03 0.86 4.22
CA GLU A 271 -22.87 1.27 5.05
C GLU A 271 -21.50 1.07 4.38
N LYS A 272 -21.44 0.50 3.17
CA LYS A 272 -20.17 0.20 2.50
C LYS A 272 -20.11 0.81 1.11
N ILE A 273 -18.97 1.41 0.81
CA ILE A 273 -18.63 1.91 -0.51
C ILE A 273 -17.57 0.99 -1.11
N LEU A 274 -17.79 0.58 -2.35
CA LEU A 274 -16.77 0.02 -3.24
C LEU A 274 -16.24 1.16 -4.10
N LEU A 275 -14.96 1.47 -3.93
CA LEU A 275 -14.28 2.53 -4.67
C LEU A 275 -13.50 1.92 -5.83
N SER A 276 -13.73 2.40 -7.05
CA SER A 276 -12.89 2.10 -8.22
C SER A 276 -11.85 3.20 -8.40
N TYR A 277 -10.60 2.85 -8.72
CA TYR A 277 -9.58 3.85 -9.03
C TYR A 277 -8.51 3.30 -9.98
N VAL A 278 -7.89 4.20 -10.73
CA VAL A 278 -6.79 3.86 -11.64
C VAL A 278 -5.46 4.21 -10.99
N LYS A 279 -4.55 3.24 -10.93
CA LYS A 279 -3.20 3.45 -10.40
C LYS A 279 -2.27 3.86 -11.53
N GLY A 280 -2.31 5.12 -11.96
CA GLY A 280 -1.42 5.64 -13.01
C GLY A 280 -1.36 4.71 -14.23
N ARG A 281 -0.19 4.09 -14.49
CA ARG A 281 0.09 3.21 -15.66
C ARG A 281 -0.43 1.76 -15.52
N THR A 282 -1.40 1.50 -14.66
CA THR A 282 -1.85 0.13 -14.31
C THR A 282 -3.38 0.01 -14.38
N ALA A 283 -3.90 -1.21 -14.52
CA ALA A 283 -5.33 -1.50 -14.64
C ALA A 283 -6.17 -0.96 -13.47
N ALA A 284 -7.48 -0.79 -13.71
CA ALA A 284 -8.45 -0.38 -12.70
C ALA A 284 -8.41 -1.32 -11.49
N GLU A 285 -8.31 -0.74 -10.30
CA GLU A 285 -8.39 -1.43 -9.02
C GLU A 285 -9.71 -1.09 -8.33
N SER A 286 -10.21 -2.01 -7.49
CA SER A 286 -11.39 -1.77 -6.65
C SER A 286 -11.05 -2.02 -5.18
N LEU A 287 -11.54 -1.15 -4.29
CA LEU A 287 -11.29 -1.20 -2.86
C LEU A 287 -12.59 -1.04 -2.06
N ALA A 288 -12.90 -2.02 -1.22
CA ALA A 288 -13.97 -1.89 -0.24
C ALA A 288 -13.51 -0.98 0.91
N LEU A 289 -14.20 0.14 1.11
CA LEU A 289 -13.83 1.12 2.13
C LEU A 289 -14.12 0.61 3.55
N SER A 290 -13.24 0.98 4.48
CA SER A 290 -13.50 0.81 5.91
C SER A 290 -14.59 1.78 6.37
N ARG A 291 -15.29 1.48 7.47
CA ARG A 291 -16.34 2.38 8.02
C ARG A 291 -15.84 3.81 8.26
N GLN A 292 -14.57 3.95 8.63
CA GLN A 292 -13.94 5.24 8.86
C GLN A 292 -13.72 6.01 7.55
N ALA A 293 -13.26 5.32 6.49
CA ALA A 293 -13.11 5.92 5.17
C ALA A 293 -14.46 6.26 4.52
N THR A 294 -15.48 5.40 4.66
CA THR A 294 -16.85 5.67 4.18
C THR A 294 -17.40 6.95 4.79
N ARG A 295 -17.35 7.10 6.12
CA ARG A 295 -17.83 8.31 6.82
C ARG A 295 -17.10 9.57 6.40
N LEU A 296 -15.78 9.48 6.18
CA LEU A 296 -15.00 10.61 5.70
C LEU A 296 -15.45 11.04 4.29
N LEU A 297 -15.74 10.08 3.42
CA LEU A 297 -16.21 10.33 2.06
C LEU A 297 -17.63 10.90 2.05
N GLU A 298 -18.55 10.36 2.85
CA GLU A 298 -19.89 10.92 3.07
C GLU A 298 -19.82 12.38 3.52
N GLN A 299 -18.97 12.65 4.51
CA GLN A 299 -18.76 14.00 5.03
C GLN A 299 -18.23 14.93 3.93
N TRP A 300 -17.29 14.48 3.10
CA TRP A 300 -16.79 15.26 1.98
C TRP A 300 -17.87 15.54 0.93
N LEU A 301 -18.69 14.54 0.58
CA LEU A 301 -19.77 14.70 -0.39
C LEU A 301 -20.79 15.76 0.08
N ASP A 302 -21.16 15.75 1.37
CA ASP A 302 -22.03 16.77 1.96
C ASP A 302 -21.36 18.15 2.00
N HIS A 303 -20.11 18.20 2.48
CA HIS A 303 -19.35 19.44 2.63
C HIS A 303 -19.06 20.13 1.29
N SER A 304 -18.81 19.35 0.24
CA SER A 304 -18.52 19.85 -1.11
C SER A 304 -19.78 20.13 -1.93
N ALA A 305 -20.98 19.74 -1.46
CA ALA A 305 -22.22 19.82 -2.23
C ALA A 305 -22.53 21.24 -2.73
N VAL A 306 -22.35 22.26 -1.88
CA VAL A 306 -22.59 23.66 -2.25
C VAL A 306 -21.63 24.10 -3.35
N ALA A 307 -20.32 23.89 -3.16
CA ALA A 307 -19.32 24.25 -4.17
C ALA A 307 -19.57 23.51 -5.49
N ARG A 308 -19.88 22.21 -5.43
CA ARG A 308 -20.16 21.38 -6.60
C ARG A 308 -21.39 21.85 -7.38
N GLY A 309 -22.45 22.28 -6.69
CA GLY A 309 -23.67 22.78 -7.34
C GLY A 309 -23.44 24.00 -8.24
N PHE A 310 -22.44 24.81 -7.93
CA PHE A 310 -22.07 26.00 -8.72
C PHE A 310 -20.86 25.80 -9.64
N ALA A 311 -20.23 24.62 -9.60
CA ALA A 311 -19.12 24.32 -10.48
C ALA A 311 -19.58 24.22 -11.96
N PRO A 312 -18.69 24.52 -12.92
CA PRO A 312 -18.90 24.23 -14.35
C PRO A 312 -19.29 22.77 -14.56
N GLU A 313 -20.14 22.50 -15.56
CA GLU A 313 -20.73 21.18 -15.81
C GLU A 313 -19.66 20.09 -15.96
N GLU A 314 -18.54 20.43 -16.59
CA GLU A 314 -17.42 19.52 -16.87
C GLU A 314 -16.69 19.09 -15.58
N LEU A 315 -16.76 19.88 -14.51
CA LEU A 315 -16.08 19.61 -13.25
C LEU A 315 -16.99 19.01 -12.19
N ARG A 316 -18.31 18.99 -12.39
CA ARG A 316 -19.26 18.42 -11.42
C ARG A 316 -19.05 16.92 -11.14
N PRO A 317 -18.65 16.08 -12.12
CA PRO A 317 -18.38 14.68 -11.88
C PRO A 317 -17.12 14.42 -11.04
N GLU A 318 -16.18 15.37 -10.99
CA GLU A 318 -14.89 15.21 -10.29
C GLU A 318 -15.06 15.18 -8.77
N LEU A 319 -14.39 14.29 -8.05
CA LEU A 319 -14.59 14.20 -6.60
C LEU A 319 -14.06 15.44 -5.87
N TRP A 320 -12.90 15.96 -6.28
CA TRP A 320 -12.17 17.02 -5.58
C TRP A 320 -12.33 18.40 -6.22
N VAL A 321 -13.57 18.85 -6.40
CA VAL A 321 -13.87 20.20 -6.90
C VAL A 321 -13.36 21.26 -5.91
N ARG A 322 -12.62 22.25 -6.43
CA ARG A 322 -12.15 23.41 -5.66
C ARG A 322 -12.53 24.73 -6.33
N PHE A 323 -12.82 25.71 -5.48
CA PHE A 323 -12.99 27.10 -5.88
C PHE A 323 -11.83 27.96 -5.35
N THR A 324 -11.24 28.78 -6.22
CA THR A 324 -10.13 29.68 -5.90
C THR A 324 -10.55 31.13 -6.17
N PRO A 325 -10.90 31.93 -5.14
CA PRO A 325 -11.43 33.29 -5.33
C PRO A 325 -10.49 34.24 -6.07
N SER A 326 -9.17 34.05 -5.93
CA SER A 326 -8.15 34.86 -6.62
C SER A 326 -7.92 34.45 -8.07
N GLY A 327 -8.49 33.32 -8.51
CA GLY A 327 -8.11 32.66 -9.76
C GLY A 327 -6.70 32.06 -9.71
N THR A 328 -6.40 31.21 -10.69
CA THR A 328 -5.03 30.80 -11.02
C THR A 328 -4.32 31.86 -11.85
N TRP A 329 -3.04 31.65 -12.12
CA TRP A 329 -2.29 32.44 -13.11
C TRP A 329 -2.91 32.43 -14.52
N ALA A 330 -3.70 31.40 -14.84
CA ALA A 330 -4.44 31.28 -16.10
C ALA A 330 -5.86 31.89 -16.03
N GLY A 331 -6.24 32.48 -14.89
CA GLY A 331 -7.56 33.08 -14.67
C GLY A 331 -8.65 32.09 -14.27
N GLU A 332 -8.35 30.79 -14.16
CA GLU A 332 -9.32 29.76 -13.79
C GLU A 332 -9.67 29.86 -12.29
N ARG A 333 -10.96 29.88 -11.96
CA ARG A 333 -11.43 29.87 -10.55
C ARG A 333 -11.88 28.49 -10.07
N TRP A 334 -12.40 27.68 -10.98
CA TRP A 334 -12.89 26.33 -10.72
C TRP A 334 -11.91 25.29 -11.27
N LEU A 335 -11.56 24.32 -10.44
CA LEU A 335 -10.52 23.34 -10.73
C LEU A 335 -10.89 22.01 -10.06
N ALA A 336 -10.45 20.89 -10.62
CA ALA A 336 -10.47 19.57 -9.96
C ALA A 336 -9.06 18.99 -9.74
N LYS A 337 -8.03 19.70 -10.21
CA LYS A 337 -6.63 19.24 -10.19
C LYS A 337 -6.08 19.10 -8.76
N PRO A 338 -5.18 18.13 -8.52
CA PRO A 338 -4.58 17.92 -7.21
C PRO A 338 -3.80 19.14 -6.70
N ALA A 339 -3.74 19.27 -5.38
CA ALA A 339 -2.90 20.27 -4.74
C ALA A 339 -1.43 20.11 -5.18
N THR A 340 -0.77 21.23 -5.45
CA THR A 340 0.65 21.21 -5.84
C THR A 340 1.52 20.88 -4.63
N ARG A 341 2.75 20.39 -4.87
CA ARG A 341 3.74 20.19 -3.79
C ARG A 341 3.96 21.47 -2.97
N LEU A 342 4.00 22.62 -3.63
CA LEU A 342 4.16 23.91 -2.96
C LEU A 342 2.98 24.23 -2.03
N SER A 343 1.75 23.97 -2.48
CA SER A 343 0.55 24.16 -1.65
C SER A 343 0.58 23.29 -0.40
N ILE A 344 1.05 22.04 -0.53
CA ILE A 344 1.19 21.10 0.57
C ILE A 344 2.29 21.54 1.54
N CYS A 345 3.47 21.95 1.05
CA CYS A 345 4.53 22.47 1.91
C CYS A 345 4.04 23.69 2.71
N ALA A 346 3.37 24.63 2.05
CA ALA A 346 2.82 25.81 2.73
C ALA A 346 1.73 25.43 3.74
N TRP A 347 0.92 24.39 3.45
CA TRP A 347 -0.09 23.87 4.38
C TRP A 347 0.54 23.30 5.65
N VAL A 348 1.64 22.54 5.52
CA VAL A 348 2.44 22.02 6.64
C VAL A 348 3.03 23.16 7.46
N GLU A 349 3.67 24.13 6.80
CA GLU A 349 4.31 25.27 7.45
C GLU A 349 3.35 26.09 8.32
N ARG A 350 2.12 26.32 7.82
CA ARG A 350 1.08 27.06 8.58
C ARG A 350 0.58 26.33 9.84
N ARG A 351 0.87 25.04 9.98
CA ARG A 351 0.35 24.15 11.03
C ARG A 351 1.44 23.60 11.93
N GLN A 352 2.64 24.18 11.86
CA GLN A 352 3.70 23.84 12.79
C GLN A 352 3.36 24.35 14.18
N ALA A 353 3.44 23.45 15.15
CA ALA A 353 3.38 23.80 16.55
C ALA A 353 4.30 22.89 17.37
N VAL A 354 4.86 23.47 18.43
CA VAL A 354 5.59 22.78 19.49
C VAL A 354 5.00 23.18 20.85
N ASP A 355 5.15 22.35 21.87
CA ASP A 355 4.78 22.69 23.25
C ASP A 355 5.87 23.53 23.94
N GLU A 356 5.64 23.84 25.22
CA GLU A 356 6.57 24.62 26.07
C GLU A 356 7.94 23.95 26.25
N ASP A 357 8.02 22.63 26.04
CA ASP A 357 9.25 21.83 26.13
C ASP A 357 9.91 21.62 24.74
N GLU A 358 9.53 22.42 23.73
CA GLU A 358 9.95 22.33 22.33
C GLU A 358 9.59 20.99 21.65
N ARG A 359 8.60 20.24 22.16
CA ARG A 359 8.20 18.96 21.58
C ARG A 359 7.19 19.16 20.45
N PRO A 360 7.28 18.40 19.34
CA PRO A 360 6.33 18.45 18.24
C PRO A 360 4.87 18.22 18.67
N THR A 361 4.00 19.22 18.52
CA THR A 361 2.54 19.09 18.78
C THR A 361 1.70 19.06 17.49
N GLN A 362 2.12 19.75 16.44
CA GLN A 362 1.42 19.79 15.15
C GLN A 362 2.38 19.97 13.97
N MET A 363 2.17 19.22 12.88
CA MET A 363 2.91 19.23 11.59
C MET A 363 4.44 19.43 11.64
N THR A 364 5.06 18.96 12.72
CA THR A 364 6.50 18.97 12.96
C THR A 364 7.02 17.53 12.95
N GLY A 365 8.13 17.31 12.23
CA GLY A 365 8.88 16.04 12.21
C GLY A 365 9.53 15.75 13.56
N ASP A 366 10.01 14.52 13.73
CA ASP A 366 10.68 14.14 14.99
C ASP A 366 12.00 14.89 15.22
N ASP A 367 12.53 15.53 14.18
CA ASP A 367 13.71 16.41 14.22
C ASP A 367 13.39 17.87 14.61
N GLY A 368 12.14 18.18 14.95
CA GLY A 368 11.70 19.53 15.29
C GLY A 368 11.49 20.46 14.09
N ARG A 369 11.66 19.98 12.85
CA ARG A 369 11.46 20.77 11.62
C ARG A 369 10.07 20.55 11.02
N PRO A 370 9.63 21.37 10.04
CA PRO A 370 8.48 21.05 9.19
C PRO A 370 8.43 19.57 8.79
N LEU A 371 7.30 18.91 9.04
CA LEU A 371 7.12 17.52 8.61
C LEU A 371 7.35 17.40 7.10
N ALA A 372 8.32 16.59 6.70
CA ALA A 372 8.63 16.33 5.29
C ALA A 372 7.52 15.48 4.65
N LEU A 373 6.39 16.13 4.34
CA LEU A 373 5.20 15.47 3.82
C LEU A 373 5.40 15.08 2.35
N HIS A 374 5.21 13.79 2.08
CA HIS A 374 5.29 13.22 0.74
C HIS A 374 4.11 12.26 0.55
N ARG A 375 3.27 12.52 -0.44
CA ARG A 375 2.03 11.76 -0.64
C ARG A 375 2.28 10.26 -0.83
N HIS A 376 3.39 9.87 -1.47
CA HIS A 376 3.74 8.45 -1.60
C HIS A 376 4.21 7.82 -0.27
N ARG A 377 4.79 8.60 0.67
CA ARG A 377 5.14 8.08 2.01
C ARG A 377 3.88 7.72 2.81
N ILE A 378 2.75 8.37 2.55
CA ILE A 378 1.46 8.07 3.23
C ILE A 378 1.04 6.64 2.94
N ARG A 379 1.07 6.21 1.67
CA ARG A 379 0.80 4.81 1.31
C ARG A 379 1.83 3.88 1.93
N THR A 380 3.12 4.20 1.86
CA THR A 380 4.15 3.36 2.47
C THR A 380 3.91 3.18 3.97
N THR A 381 3.54 4.25 4.69
CA THR A 381 3.21 4.19 6.13
C THR A 381 1.91 3.42 6.38
N HIS A 382 0.86 3.63 5.58
CA HIS A 382 -0.37 2.85 5.68
C HIS A 382 -0.11 1.35 5.54
N ASP A 383 0.62 0.95 4.47
CA ASP A 383 0.98 -0.43 4.21
C ASP A 383 1.84 -1.00 5.37
N ALA A 384 2.77 -0.21 5.92
CA ALA A 384 3.63 -0.62 7.02
C ALA A 384 2.90 -0.78 8.36
N LEU A 385 1.88 0.04 8.64
CA LEU A 385 1.14 0.06 9.92
C LEU A 385 -0.15 -0.77 9.90
N LYS A 386 -0.51 -1.37 8.77
CA LYS A 386 -1.72 -2.20 8.64
C LYS A 386 -1.68 -3.35 9.65
N ASP A 387 -2.80 -3.59 10.32
CA ASP A 387 -2.88 -4.60 11.38
C ASP A 387 -2.51 -5.99 10.85
N ARG A 388 -1.40 -6.52 11.36
CA ARG A 388 -0.85 -7.84 11.03
C ARG A 388 -1.43 -8.94 11.92
N SER A 389 -2.42 -8.66 12.77
CA SER A 389 -3.05 -9.66 13.65
C SER A 389 -3.59 -10.88 12.89
N HIS A 390 -4.07 -10.69 11.66
CA HIS A 390 -4.55 -11.76 10.76
C HIS A 390 -3.44 -12.65 10.17
N TRP A 391 -2.16 -12.32 10.37
CA TRP A 391 -1.02 -13.10 9.89
C TRP A 391 -0.79 -14.37 10.70
N ARG A 392 -1.39 -14.50 11.89
CA ARG A 392 -1.26 -15.72 12.72
C ARG A 392 -1.90 -16.92 12.00
N GLY A 393 -1.08 -17.68 11.27
CA GLY A 393 -1.42 -18.99 10.72
C GLY A 393 -2.09 -19.02 9.34
N SER A 394 -2.21 -17.89 8.62
CA SER A 394 -2.77 -17.86 7.27
C SER A 394 -1.70 -17.63 6.21
N ARG A 395 -1.53 -18.56 5.26
CA ARG A 395 -0.68 -18.41 4.06
C ARG A 395 -1.35 -17.58 2.95
N ARG A 396 -2.61 -17.16 3.13
CA ARG A 396 -3.40 -16.42 2.13
C ARG A 396 -3.44 -14.91 2.37
N SER A 397 -2.79 -14.39 3.42
CA SER A 397 -2.86 -12.97 3.74
C SER A 397 -1.78 -12.18 2.99
N THR A 398 -2.05 -11.81 1.75
CA THR A 398 -1.43 -10.60 1.18
C THR A 398 -2.10 -9.37 1.82
N LEU A 399 -1.31 -8.38 2.23
CA LEU A 399 -1.74 -7.05 2.69
C LEU A 399 -2.53 -6.33 1.60
N ASP A 400 -2.18 -6.61 0.34
CA ASP A 400 -2.81 -6.10 -0.86
C ASP A 400 -3.17 -7.28 -1.79
N PRO A 401 -4.47 -7.53 -2.07
CA PRO A 401 -4.91 -8.58 -2.99
C PRO A 401 -4.28 -8.47 -4.39
N ASN A 402 -3.81 -7.27 -4.76
CA ASN A 402 -3.23 -6.98 -6.06
C ASN A 402 -1.72 -7.16 -6.10
N ARG A 403 -1.08 -7.72 -5.05
CA ARG A 403 0.37 -7.95 -4.99
C ARG A 403 0.71 -9.42 -4.79
N SER A 404 1.83 -9.82 -5.37
CA SER A 404 2.40 -11.15 -5.09
C SER A 404 3.00 -11.18 -3.67
N PRO A 405 2.93 -12.31 -2.95
CA PRO A 405 3.53 -12.46 -1.63
C PRO A 405 5.04 -12.12 -1.57
N GLY A 406 5.80 -12.40 -2.63
CA GLY A 406 7.24 -12.12 -2.68
C GLY A 406 7.56 -10.61 -2.73
N VAL A 407 6.90 -9.88 -3.64
CA VAL A 407 7.03 -8.41 -3.73
C VAL A 407 6.59 -7.73 -2.43
N GLU A 408 5.54 -8.25 -1.81
CA GLU A 408 5.04 -7.71 -0.55
C GLU A 408 6.02 -7.93 0.60
N GLY A 409 6.66 -9.11 0.64
CA GLY A 409 7.70 -9.42 1.60
C GLY A 409 8.95 -8.55 1.45
N ASP A 410 9.50 -8.47 0.24
CA ASP A 410 10.78 -7.80 0.03
C ASP A 410 10.71 -6.28 0.24
N HIS A 411 9.56 -5.66 -0.07
CA HIS A 411 9.41 -4.20 -0.05
C HIS A 411 8.65 -3.63 1.16
N TYR A 412 7.85 -4.44 1.85
CA TYR A 412 6.97 -3.97 2.94
C TYR A 412 7.08 -4.79 4.23
N LEU A 413 7.75 -5.96 4.21
CA LEU A 413 8.15 -6.71 5.41
C LEU A 413 9.60 -6.47 5.83
N THR A 414 10.35 -5.63 5.12
CA THR A 414 11.66 -5.18 5.59
C THR A 414 11.47 -4.25 6.78
N ASN A 415 11.55 -4.82 7.99
CA ASN A 415 11.34 -4.23 9.32
C ASN A 415 11.67 -2.73 9.42
N THR A 416 10.64 -1.88 9.45
CA THR A 416 10.80 -0.42 9.49
C THR A 416 10.64 0.20 10.89
N THR A 417 9.99 -0.48 11.85
CA THR A 417 9.88 0.02 13.23
C THR A 417 10.53 -0.94 14.25
N PRO A 418 11.04 -0.43 15.39
CA PRO A 418 11.60 -1.28 16.46
C PRO A 418 10.62 -2.35 16.97
N ALA A 419 9.34 -2.01 17.13
CA ALA A 419 8.31 -2.95 17.57
C ALA A 419 8.05 -4.08 16.54
N GLN A 420 8.12 -3.77 15.24
CA GLN A 420 7.99 -4.78 14.19
C GLN A 420 9.18 -5.73 14.17
N ARG A 421 10.38 -5.20 14.44
CA ARG A 421 11.59 -6.01 14.57
C ARG A 421 11.50 -6.95 15.77
N GLU A 422 11.09 -6.45 16.94
CA GLU A 422 10.90 -7.28 18.14
C GLU A 422 9.88 -8.39 17.90
N ALA A 423 8.73 -8.07 17.29
CA ALA A 423 7.73 -9.08 16.93
C ALA A 423 8.26 -10.12 15.93
N ALA A 424 9.08 -9.72 14.97
CA ALA A 424 9.71 -10.65 14.03
C ALA A 424 10.77 -11.52 14.72
N GLU A 425 11.56 -10.96 15.63
CA GLU A 425 12.53 -11.68 16.45
C GLU A 425 11.83 -12.72 17.34
N ASP A 426 10.70 -12.37 17.97
CA ASP A 426 9.85 -13.29 18.73
C ASP A 426 9.27 -14.42 17.87
N ILE A 427 8.78 -14.11 16.67
CA ILE A 427 8.26 -15.12 15.73
C ILE A 427 9.38 -16.07 15.31
N ILE A 428 10.57 -15.55 15.00
CA ILE A 428 11.73 -16.35 14.62
C ILE A 428 12.15 -17.24 15.79
N ALA A 429 12.24 -16.69 17.00
CA ALA A 429 12.59 -17.44 18.21
C ALA A 429 11.58 -18.56 18.48
N GLN A 430 10.27 -18.26 18.41
CA GLN A 430 9.21 -19.24 18.60
C GLN A 430 9.24 -20.34 17.52
N ALA A 431 9.51 -19.98 16.26
CA ALA A 431 9.64 -20.93 15.16
C ALA A 431 10.88 -21.82 15.31
N GLN A 432 12.01 -21.27 15.73
CA GLN A 432 13.23 -22.02 16.03
C GLN A 432 13.02 -22.98 17.20
N GLU A 433 12.38 -22.52 18.28
CA GLU A 433 12.03 -23.36 19.41
C GLU A 433 11.08 -24.50 18.98
N ASP A 434 10.12 -24.21 18.10
CA ASP A 434 9.22 -25.21 17.54
C ASP A 434 9.96 -26.23 16.66
N LEU A 435 10.91 -25.80 15.83
CA LEU A 435 11.77 -26.70 15.05
C LEU A 435 12.62 -27.61 15.95
N VAL A 436 13.20 -27.06 17.02
CA VAL A 436 13.97 -27.84 18.00
C VAL A 436 13.07 -28.86 18.70
N ARG A 437 11.87 -28.45 19.15
CA ARG A 437 10.88 -29.36 19.75
C ARG A 437 10.51 -30.51 18.80
N ARG A 438 10.27 -30.20 17.52
CA ARG A 438 9.94 -31.19 16.48
C ARG A 438 11.12 -32.09 16.09
N ALA A 439 12.35 -31.70 16.38
CA ALA A 439 13.55 -32.51 16.09
C ALA A 439 13.87 -33.53 17.20
N LEU A 440 13.28 -33.39 18.40
CA LEU A 440 13.46 -34.36 19.48
C LEU A 440 12.86 -35.73 19.09
N PRO A 441 13.47 -36.85 19.51
CA PRO A 441 12.93 -38.18 19.26
C PRO A 441 11.55 -38.34 19.92
N PRO A 442 10.66 -39.17 19.34
CA PRO A 442 9.34 -39.41 19.94
C PRO A 442 9.51 -40.16 21.27
N LEU A 443 8.66 -39.84 22.25
CA LEU A 443 8.62 -40.58 23.50
C LEU A 443 7.78 -41.83 23.31
N VAL A 444 8.43 -42.98 23.20
CA VAL A 444 7.77 -44.27 22.98
C VAL A 444 8.14 -45.24 24.09
N LEU A 445 7.13 -45.86 24.69
CA LEU A 445 7.26 -46.94 25.66
C LEU A 445 7.06 -48.29 25.00
N ALA A 446 8.01 -49.20 25.20
CA ALA A 446 7.91 -50.57 24.70
C ALA A 446 7.02 -51.41 25.62
N THR A 447 7.08 -51.16 26.93
CA THR A 447 6.21 -51.74 27.96
C THR A 447 5.54 -50.64 28.78
N ALA A 448 4.34 -50.89 29.30
CA ALA A 448 3.62 -49.91 30.14
C ALA A 448 4.19 -49.87 31.58
N GLU A 449 5.51 -49.90 31.72
CA GLU A 449 6.21 -50.00 32.99
C GLU A 449 6.93 -48.70 33.33
N MET A 450 6.81 -48.27 34.58
CA MET A 450 7.43 -47.03 35.08
C MET A 450 8.97 -47.09 35.01
N ALA A 451 9.56 -48.28 35.10
CA ALA A 451 11.00 -48.50 34.99
C ALA A 451 11.54 -48.12 33.59
N ASP A 452 10.82 -48.48 32.52
CA ASP A 452 11.18 -48.17 31.12
C ASP A 452 11.26 -46.65 30.89
N LEU A 453 10.33 -45.90 31.49
CA LEU A 453 10.27 -44.45 31.36
C LEU A 453 11.39 -43.72 32.12
N VAL A 454 11.75 -44.19 33.32
CA VAL A 454 12.81 -43.60 34.15
C VAL A 454 14.19 -43.92 33.59
N GLU A 455 14.38 -45.12 33.04
CA GLU A 455 15.66 -45.57 32.46
C GLU A 455 15.95 -44.91 31.11
N ASN A 456 14.96 -44.88 30.21
CA ASN A 456 15.20 -44.45 28.82
C ASN A 456 14.96 -42.94 28.58
N TYR A 457 14.23 -42.23 29.48
CA TYR A 457 13.85 -40.83 29.26
C TYR A 457 13.96 -39.89 30.49
N PRO A 458 15.05 -39.93 31.28
CA PRO A 458 15.17 -39.17 32.54
C PRO A 458 15.11 -37.64 32.36
N GLU A 459 15.71 -37.11 31.30
CA GLU A 459 15.70 -35.66 31.00
C GLU A 459 14.35 -35.16 30.46
N HIS A 460 13.51 -36.06 29.96
CA HIS A 460 12.16 -35.73 29.51
C HIS A 460 11.19 -35.66 30.71
N MET A 461 11.36 -36.56 31.69
CA MET A 461 10.64 -36.52 32.97
C MET A 461 10.90 -35.24 33.77
N LYS A 462 12.18 -34.83 33.87
CA LYS A 462 12.53 -33.54 34.49
C LYS A 462 11.87 -32.34 33.81
N ARG A 463 11.71 -32.39 32.48
CA ARG A 463 11.15 -31.29 31.68
C ARG A 463 9.63 -31.21 31.76
N LEU A 464 8.96 -32.35 31.83
CA LEU A 464 7.50 -32.41 31.97
C LEU A 464 7.03 -32.09 33.39
N GLY A 465 7.90 -32.27 34.40
CA GLY A 465 7.60 -31.89 35.78
C GLY A 465 6.37 -32.61 36.36
N LEU A 466 6.07 -33.82 35.87
CA LEU A 466 4.93 -34.61 36.30
C LEU A 466 5.16 -35.16 37.71
N ASP A 467 4.13 -35.12 38.55
CA ASP A 467 4.12 -35.82 39.83
C ASP A 467 3.84 -37.33 39.65
N ASP A 468 4.09 -38.12 40.69
CA ASP A 468 3.94 -39.58 40.65
C ASP A 468 2.51 -40.02 40.27
N ASN A 469 1.51 -39.22 40.63
CA ASN A 469 0.10 -39.48 40.30
C ASN A 469 -0.18 -39.25 38.81
N ALA A 470 0.26 -38.11 38.26
CA ALA A 470 0.16 -37.82 36.83
C ALA A 470 0.88 -38.87 35.99
N LEU A 471 2.02 -39.37 36.49
CA LEU A 471 2.76 -40.45 35.84
C LEU A 471 1.98 -41.76 35.83
N ALA A 472 1.37 -42.13 36.96
CA ALA A 472 0.53 -43.33 37.05
C ALA A 472 -0.67 -43.26 36.09
N GLN A 473 -1.33 -42.11 35.99
CA GLN A 473 -2.45 -41.87 35.06
C GLN A 473 -2.03 -41.97 33.59
N LEU A 474 -0.82 -41.54 33.27
CA LEU A 474 -0.26 -41.59 31.92
C LEU A 474 0.07 -43.04 31.52
N LEU A 475 0.57 -43.84 32.46
CA LEU A 475 0.84 -45.27 32.25
C LEU A 475 -0.45 -46.10 32.19
N SER A 476 -1.44 -45.81 33.05
CA SER A 476 -2.73 -46.52 33.10
C SER A 476 -3.63 -46.27 31.89
N GLY A 477 -3.38 -45.20 31.14
CA GLY A 477 -4.17 -44.79 29.98
C GLY A 477 -5.29 -43.80 30.30
N GLU A 478 -5.41 -43.34 31.56
CA GLU A 478 -6.40 -42.32 31.95
C GLU A 478 -6.18 -40.97 31.25
N ARG A 479 -4.97 -40.72 30.72
CA ARG A 479 -4.61 -39.52 29.94
C ARG A 479 -4.51 -39.77 28.44
N ASP A 480 -5.06 -40.87 27.95
CA ASP A 480 -5.03 -41.20 26.52
C ASP A 480 -5.92 -40.23 25.73
N VAL A 481 -5.31 -39.62 24.73
CA VAL A 481 -5.97 -39.00 23.58
C VAL A 481 -5.87 -39.95 22.39
N PHE A 482 -6.49 -39.60 21.26
CA PHE A 482 -6.67 -40.52 20.14
C PHE A 482 -5.39 -41.29 19.72
N THR A 483 -4.25 -40.64 19.54
CA THR A 483 -3.00 -41.29 19.10
C THR A 483 -1.92 -41.47 20.17
N ALA A 484 -2.11 -40.94 21.39
CA ALA A 484 -1.04 -40.84 22.39
C ALA A 484 -1.61 -40.64 23.80
N ALA A 485 -0.79 -40.87 24.83
CA ALA A 485 -1.05 -40.35 26.17
C ALA A 485 -0.51 -38.92 26.28
N CYS A 486 -1.30 -38.01 26.87
CA CYS A 486 -0.92 -36.60 27.01
C CYS A 486 -0.36 -36.30 28.40
N GLY A 487 0.86 -35.73 28.46
CA GLY A 487 1.50 -35.29 29.71
C GLY A 487 0.68 -34.24 30.46
N ASP A 488 0.11 -33.26 29.74
CA ASP A 488 -0.76 -32.24 30.33
C ASP A 488 -1.76 -31.70 29.28
N GLN A 489 -3.02 -32.11 29.39
CA GLN A 489 -4.06 -31.73 28.43
C GLN A 489 -4.52 -30.26 28.59
N LEU A 490 -4.31 -29.65 29.77
CA LEU A 490 -4.75 -28.29 30.10
C LEU A 490 -3.66 -27.23 29.85
N SER A 491 -2.42 -27.67 29.67
CA SER A 491 -1.28 -26.85 29.23
C SER A 491 -0.86 -27.13 27.78
N GLY A 492 -1.80 -27.59 26.94
CA GLY A 492 -1.50 -27.90 25.53
C GLY A 492 -0.97 -26.70 24.75
N LEU A 493 0.13 -26.88 24.00
CA LEU A 493 0.82 -25.82 23.24
C LEU A 493 -0.03 -25.15 22.15
N HIS A 494 -1.18 -25.72 21.80
CA HIS A 494 -2.00 -25.32 20.65
C HIS A 494 -3.37 -24.75 21.06
N GLY A 495 -3.61 -24.52 22.35
CA GLY A 495 -4.89 -24.04 22.87
C GLY A 495 -4.74 -22.96 23.97
N PRO A 496 -5.82 -22.25 24.30
CA PRO A 496 -5.81 -21.32 25.43
C PRO A 496 -5.55 -22.07 26.75
N LYS A 497 -4.71 -21.49 27.61
CA LYS A 497 -4.33 -22.07 28.92
C LYS A 497 -5.57 -22.46 29.74
N GLY A 498 -5.55 -23.66 30.32
CA GLY A 498 -6.62 -24.18 31.17
C GLY A 498 -7.79 -24.84 30.43
N LYS A 499 -7.70 -24.98 29.09
CA LYS A 499 -8.66 -25.75 28.29
C LYS A 499 -7.98 -26.94 27.61
N PRO A 500 -8.73 -28.03 27.32
CA PRO A 500 -8.21 -29.12 26.51
C PRO A 500 -7.66 -28.65 25.17
N CYS A 501 -6.52 -29.22 24.76
CA CYS A 501 -5.89 -28.93 23.47
C CYS A 501 -6.88 -29.17 22.30
N PRO A 502 -7.14 -28.17 21.43
CA PRO A 502 -8.05 -28.31 20.28
C PRO A 502 -7.36 -28.85 19.02
N ALA A 503 -6.10 -29.28 19.13
CA ALA A 503 -5.29 -29.69 17.99
C ALA A 503 -5.82 -30.96 17.31
N ARG A 504 -5.50 -31.11 16.03
CA ARG A 504 -5.86 -32.30 15.25
C ARG A 504 -5.11 -33.53 15.77
N PRO A 505 -5.65 -34.75 15.58
CA PRO A 505 -5.06 -35.96 16.14
C PRO A 505 -3.60 -36.18 15.70
N TRP A 506 -3.25 -35.84 14.46
CA TRP A 506 -1.87 -35.96 13.98
C TRP A 506 -0.88 -35.00 14.62
N VAL A 507 -1.33 -33.89 15.21
CA VAL A 507 -0.44 -32.92 15.86
C VAL A 507 0.31 -33.56 17.04
N CYS A 508 -0.30 -34.55 17.69
CA CYS A 508 0.34 -35.32 18.77
C CYS A 508 1.65 -35.98 18.35
N LEU A 509 1.83 -36.34 17.07
CA LEU A 509 3.06 -36.98 16.57
C LEU A 509 4.31 -36.11 16.80
N LEU A 510 4.16 -34.79 16.77
CA LEU A 510 5.25 -33.84 16.96
C LEU A 510 5.17 -33.07 18.29
N CYS A 511 4.22 -33.43 19.15
CA CYS A 511 4.02 -32.76 20.43
C CYS A 511 5.01 -33.29 21.49
N SER A 512 5.68 -32.40 22.20
CA SER A 512 6.62 -32.77 23.27
C SER A 512 5.96 -33.41 24.50
N LEU A 513 4.64 -33.25 24.63
CA LEU A 513 3.83 -33.83 25.71
C LEU A 513 3.27 -35.22 25.36
N ALA A 514 3.44 -35.68 24.12
CA ALA A 514 2.87 -36.95 23.67
C ALA A 514 3.77 -38.13 24.02
N LEU A 515 3.15 -39.18 24.56
CA LEU A 515 3.77 -40.48 24.79
C LEU A 515 3.03 -41.55 24.02
N PHE A 516 3.77 -42.40 23.31
CA PHE A 516 3.24 -43.50 22.52
C PHE A 516 3.48 -44.82 23.26
N ALA A 517 2.46 -45.67 23.34
CA ALA A 517 2.48 -46.96 24.03
C ALA A 517 1.81 -48.00 23.13
N PRO A 518 1.99 -49.31 23.38
CA PRO A 518 1.48 -50.36 22.48
C PRO A 518 -0.04 -50.27 22.23
N ARG A 519 -0.81 -49.82 23.22
CA ARG A 519 -2.26 -49.62 23.12
C ARG A 519 -2.69 -48.55 22.10
N HIS A 520 -1.78 -47.64 21.71
CA HIS A 520 -2.07 -46.60 20.70
C HIS A 520 -1.84 -47.09 19.26
N LEU A 521 -1.23 -48.26 19.07
CA LEU A 521 -0.86 -48.78 17.75
C LEU A 521 -2.02 -48.84 16.75
N PRO A 522 -3.25 -49.31 17.11
CA PRO A 522 -4.36 -49.32 16.17
C PRO A 522 -4.69 -47.91 15.63
N ASN A 523 -4.68 -46.89 16.50
CA ASN A 523 -5.00 -45.51 16.12
C ASN A 523 -3.89 -44.83 15.32
N LEU A 524 -2.62 -45.16 15.62
CA LEU A 524 -1.48 -44.73 14.79
C LEU A 524 -1.57 -45.33 13.38
N LEU A 525 -1.98 -46.59 13.26
CA LEU A 525 -2.15 -47.25 11.97
C LEU A 525 -3.38 -46.71 11.20
N ARG A 526 -4.49 -46.38 11.87
CA ARG A 526 -5.61 -45.62 11.26
C ARG A 526 -5.14 -44.30 10.67
N LEU A 527 -4.30 -43.57 11.41
CA LEU A 527 -3.76 -42.29 10.95
C LEU A 527 -2.83 -42.46 9.74
N ARG A 528 -2.06 -43.55 9.68
CA ARG A 528 -1.21 -43.90 8.54
C ARG A 528 -2.03 -44.19 7.28
N ALA A 529 -3.15 -44.90 7.43
CA ALA A 529 -4.09 -45.14 6.35
C ALA A 529 -4.71 -43.82 5.84
N PHE A 530 -5.10 -42.93 6.75
CA PHE A 530 -5.60 -41.59 6.40
C PHE A 530 -4.58 -40.75 5.62
N PHE A 531 -3.32 -40.69 6.06
CA PHE A 531 -2.28 -39.99 5.31
C PHE A 531 -2.06 -40.58 3.91
N SER A 532 -2.19 -41.90 3.78
CA SER A 532 -2.08 -42.56 2.47
C SER A 532 -3.22 -42.15 1.52
N ARG A 533 -4.45 -42.00 2.02
CA ARG A 533 -5.59 -41.48 1.25
C ARG A 533 -5.39 -40.01 0.87
N GLN A 534 -4.98 -39.17 1.81
CA GLN A 534 -4.66 -37.76 1.55
C GLN A 534 -3.57 -37.60 0.48
N TRP A 535 -2.53 -38.46 0.52
CA TRP A 535 -1.48 -38.46 -0.51
C TRP A 535 -2.00 -38.76 -1.91
N GLN A 536 -3.04 -39.59 -2.04
CA GLN A 536 -3.67 -39.89 -3.34
C GLN A 536 -4.53 -38.73 -3.87
N GLN A 537 -5.03 -37.87 -2.98
CA GLN A 537 -5.94 -36.76 -3.31
C GLN A 537 -5.23 -35.41 -3.49
N MET A 538 -3.96 -35.31 -3.11
CA MET A 538 -3.18 -34.05 -3.12
C MET A 538 -1.93 -34.19 -3.99
N THR A 539 -1.47 -33.08 -4.57
CA THR A 539 -0.12 -33.04 -5.15
C THR A 539 0.94 -33.06 -4.04
N THR A 540 2.17 -33.47 -4.37
CA THR A 540 3.31 -33.44 -3.43
C THR A 540 3.53 -32.05 -2.83
N ALA A 541 3.33 -30.99 -3.63
CA ALA A 541 3.49 -29.60 -3.18
C ALA A 541 2.44 -29.19 -2.14
N GLU A 542 1.27 -29.83 -2.13
CA GLU A 542 0.18 -29.55 -1.18
C GLU A 542 0.29 -30.46 0.06
N PHE A 543 0.68 -31.72 -0.11
CA PHE A 543 0.78 -32.67 0.99
C PHE A 543 1.94 -32.38 1.94
N ILE A 544 3.14 -32.16 1.40
CA ILE A 544 4.37 -32.03 2.19
C ILE A 544 4.26 -30.94 3.26
N PRO A 545 3.72 -29.74 2.98
CA PRO A 545 3.62 -28.70 3.99
C PRO A 545 2.60 -28.95 5.10
N VAL A 546 1.60 -29.82 4.87
CA VAL A 546 0.49 -30.07 5.80
C VAL A 546 0.71 -31.35 6.59
N PHE A 547 0.98 -32.46 5.88
CA PHE A 547 1.06 -33.80 6.46
C PHE A 547 2.49 -34.37 6.51
N GLY A 548 3.42 -33.86 5.68
CA GLY A 548 4.77 -34.41 5.51
C GLY A 548 5.53 -34.67 6.82
N PRO A 549 5.68 -33.67 7.73
CA PRO A 549 6.36 -33.87 9.00
C PRO A 549 5.70 -34.92 9.91
N TYR A 550 4.36 -34.99 9.90
CA TYR A 550 3.60 -35.94 10.70
C TYR A 550 3.70 -37.35 10.12
N ALA A 551 3.59 -37.50 8.80
CA ALA A 551 3.75 -38.77 8.11
C ALA A 551 5.15 -39.35 8.35
N HIS A 552 6.20 -38.53 8.23
CA HIS A 552 7.57 -38.96 8.50
C HIS A 552 7.73 -39.47 9.94
N ARG A 553 7.22 -38.72 10.92
CA ARG A 553 7.28 -39.10 12.34
C ARG A 553 6.47 -40.36 12.63
N LEU A 554 5.32 -40.52 11.98
CA LEU A 554 4.49 -41.70 12.13
C LEU A 554 5.18 -42.95 11.59
N ASP A 555 5.81 -42.86 10.41
CA ASP A 555 6.62 -43.94 9.86
C ASP A 555 7.83 -44.27 10.74
N GLU A 556 8.44 -43.26 11.38
CA GLU A 556 9.51 -43.45 12.36
C GLU A 556 9.04 -44.28 13.57
N ILE A 557 7.90 -43.91 14.17
CA ILE A 557 7.31 -44.59 15.34
C ILE A 557 6.92 -46.03 14.98
N LEU A 558 6.39 -46.25 13.77
CA LEU A 558 5.90 -47.54 13.29
C LEU A 558 6.98 -48.38 12.59
N THR A 559 8.26 -47.96 12.62
CA THR A 559 9.35 -48.74 12.05
C THR A 559 9.47 -50.08 12.80
N PRO A 560 9.37 -51.23 12.09
CA PRO A 560 9.42 -52.55 12.74
C PRO A 560 10.68 -52.74 13.58
N ASP A 561 10.49 -53.28 14.79
CA ASP A 561 11.55 -53.61 15.76
C ASP A 561 12.42 -52.42 16.21
N ARG A 562 12.04 -51.18 15.87
CA ARG A 562 12.67 -49.97 16.39
C ARG A 562 12.12 -49.57 17.75
N TYR A 563 10.79 -49.51 17.87
CA TYR A 563 10.09 -49.16 19.12
C TYR A 563 9.06 -50.21 19.52
N PHE A 564 8.37 -50.79 18.54
CA PHE A 564 7.40 -51.85 18.75
C PHE A 564 7.81 -53.10 17.97
N SER A 565 7.51 -54.28 18.52
CA SER A 565 7.79 -55.54 17.84
C SER A 565 6.95 -55.68 16.58
N GLU A 566 7.49 -56.35 15.56
CA GLU A 566 6.77 -56.63 14.33
C GLU A 566 5.44 -57.37 14.59
N HIS A 567 5.41 -58.25 15.61
CA HIS A 567 4.19 -58.96 16.01
C HIS A 567 3.10 -58.00 16.53
N ALA A 568 3.46 -57.01 17.36
CA ALA A 568 2.52 -56.03 17.88
C ALA A 568 1.95 -55.13 16.76
N LEU A 569 2.79 -54.73 15.79
CA LEU A 569 2.35 -53.97 14.62
C LEU A 569 1.36 -54.78 13.76
N ARG A 570 1.65 -56.06 13.52
CA ARG A 570 0.76 -56.96 12.75
C ARG A 570 -0.56 -57.21 13.48
N ALA A 571 -0.54 -57.41 14.80
CA ALA A 571 -1.75 -57.59 15.60
C ALA A 571 -2.65 -56.34 15.53
N ALA A 572 -2.08 -55.15 15.75
CA ALA A 572 -2.82 -53.89 15.69
C ALA A 572 -3.37 -53.58 14.28
N ALA A 573 -2.65 -53.96 13.21
CA ALA A 573 -3.13 -53.78 11.85
C ALA A 573 -4.40 -54.56 11.53
N ALA A 574 -4.66 -55.68 12.22
CA ALA A 574 -5.89 -56.46 12.04
C ALA A 574 -7.13 -55.75 12.61
N GLU A 575 -6.95 -54.73 13.45
CA GLU A 575 -8.04 -53.93 14.04
C GLU A 575 -8.37 -52.68 13.23
N VAL A 576 -7.66 -52.42 12.12
CA VAL A 576 -7.78 -51.18 11.34
C VAL A 576 -8.60 -51.43 10.09
N THR A 577 -9.63 -50.62 9.91
CA THR A 577 -10.43 -50.59 8.68
C THR A 577 -9.95 -49.49 7.74
N ASP A 578 -10.20 -49.64 6.44
CA ASP A 578 -9.88 -48.62 5.44
C ASP A 578 -10.95 -47.52 5.40
N SER A 579 -11.13 -46.80 6.50
CA SER A 579 -12.16 -45.79 6.67
C SER A 579 -11.70 -44.66 7.60
N ASP A 580 -12.28 -43.46 7.42
CA ASP A 580 -12.06 -42.29 8.28
C ASP A 580 -13.04 -42.21 9.45
N VAL A 581 -14.06 -43.08 9.51
CA VAL A 581 -15.17 -42.99 10.49
C VAL A 581 -14.67 -43.09 11.94
N GLU A 582 -13.57 -43.80 12.15
CA GLU A 582 -12.98 -44.03 13.47
C GLU A 582 -12.00 -42.91 13.88
N LEU A 583 -11.75 -41.92 13.00
CA LEU A 583 -10.88 -40.77 13.27
C LEU A 583 -11.72 -39.58 13.77
N PRO A 584 -11.30 -38.88 14.84
CA PRO A 584 -11.98 -37.69 15.33
C PRO A 584 -11.62 -36.46 14.46
N LEU A 585 -12.11 -36.47 13.23
CA LEU A 585 -11.95 -35.42 12.22
C LEU A 585 -13.12 -34.43 12.27
N ARG A 586 -12.91 -33.23 11.70
CA ARG A 586 -14.02 -32.33 11.39
C ARG A 586 -14.67 -32.72 10.07
N PRO A 587 -15.94 -32.33 9.82
CA PRO A 587 -16.67 -32.67 8.59
C PRO A 587 -15.89 -32.37 7.31
N GLU A 588 -15.17 -31.24 7.27
CA GLU A 588 -14.37 -30.80 6.12
C GLU A 588 -13.05 -31.58 5.91
N GLU A 589 -12.68 -32.50 6.80
CA GLU A 589 -11.40 -33.21 6.77
C GLU A 589 -11.51 -34.67 6.37
N HIS A 590 -12.72 -35.18 6.22
CA HIS A 590 -12.94 -36.55 5.76
C HIS A 590 -12.56 -36.68 4.29
N THR A 591 -11.90 -37.78 3.96
CA THR A 591 -11.68 -38.20 2.57
C THR A 591 -13.00 -38.68 1.97
N VAL A 592 -13.29 -38.27 0.73
CA VAL A 592 -14.48 -38.68 -0.04
C VAL A 592 -14.32 -40.08 -0.61
#